data_AF-A0A668TFV6-F1
#
_entry.id   AF-A0A668TFV6-F1
#
_cell.length_a   1.000
_cell.length_b   1.000
_cell.length_c   1.000
_cell.angle_alpha   90.00
_cell.angle_beta   90.00
_cell.angle_gamma   90.00
#
_symmetry.space_group_name_H-M   'P 1'
#
loop_
_entity.id
_entity.type
_entity.pdbx_description
1 polymer ?
#
loop_
_entity_poly.entity_id
_entity_poly.type
_entity_poly.pdbx_seq_one_letter_code
_entity_poly.pdbx_strand_id
1 'polypeptide(L)'
;MDALEWLLFLCIYSKVTQIAELSWTADVPNEVKGLLGSCVVIPCSYNYPDPQGKAKSFTGIWMTTEGDRVIYHPTQSKIVKQYQSRTKLLEDASSKNCSLMIEKLQQNDRGPFYFRIEIEGYDRASYRKNKVSISVMGEPNPTDFSVQEEVKEGQTVSASCSVSHSCPTYPPDFHWSHPGVQHFQAQKLQNGQWNSTSTLTFRSNRTDHNKSLQCRVTYHEGKHQETSKTIQVKYAPVNVKVEYQSDVNEGETAHLKCSSDANPVSSYEWHSETGALLNKGETYTMSNVSRNS
;
A
#
# COMPACT_ATOMS: atom_id res chain seq x y z
N MET A 1 85.02 -29.52 6.12
CA MET A 1 84.75 -28.24 5.45
C MET A 1 83.26 -28.09 5.39
N ASP A 2 82.74 -27.29 6.31
CA ASP A 2 81.32 -26.99 6.50
C ASP A 2 80.72 -26.31 5.27
N ALA A 3 79.48 -26.66 4.95
CA ALA A 3 78.60 -25.83 4.13
C ALA A 3 77.15 -26.06 4.57
N LEU A 4 76.74 -25.20 5.49
CA LEU A 4 75.40 -24.63 5.67
C LEU A 4 74.51 -24.75 4.41
N GLU A 5 73.37 -25.43 4.50
CA GLU A 5 72.26 -25.27 3.56
C GLU A 5 71.01 -24.94 4.39
N TRP A 6 70.72 -23.64 4.45
CA TRP A 6 69.54 -23.09 5.10
C TRP A 6 68.30 -23.39 4.24
N LEU A 7 67.37 -24.20 4.76
CA LEU A 7 66.04 -24.38 4.19
C LEU A 7 65.24 -23.07 4.32
N LEU A 8 65.27 -22.25 3.27
CA LEU A 8 64.35 -21.13 3.09
C LEU A 8 62.94 -21.67 2.77
N PHE A 9 62.08 -21.75 3.78
CA PHE A 9 60.64 -21.89 3.57
C PHE A 9 60.08 -20.62 2.92
N LEU A 10 60.01 -20.61 1.59
CA LEU A 10 59.23 -19.63 0.83
C LEU A 10 57.74 -19.91 1.08
N CYS A 11 57.15 -19.21 2.04
CA CYS A 11 55.69 -19.16 2.18
C CYS A 11 55.09 -18.44 0.96
N ILE A 12 54.67 -19.21 -0.04
CA ILE A 12 53.91 -18.71 -1.19
C ILE A 12 52.51 -18.36 -0.70
N TYR A 13 52.23 -17.08 -0.52
CA TYR A 13 50.89 -16.60 -0.16
C TYR A 13 50.10 -16.29 -1.44
N SER A 14 49.11 -17.12 -1.75
CA SER A 14 48.18 -16.88 -2.86
C SER A 14 46.97 -16.09 -2.37
N LYS A 15 46.84 -14.83 -2.79
CA LYS A 15 45.58 -14.08 -2.66
C LYS A 15 44.68 -14.45 -3.84
N VAL A 16 43.68 -15.30 -3.58
CA VAL A 16 42.55 -15.46 -4.49
C VAL A 16 41.61 -14.28 -4.25
N THR A 17 41.60 -13.33 -5.17
CA THR A 17 40.58 -12.28 -5.20
C THR A 17 39.47 -12.77 -6.12
N GLN A 18 38.23 -12.78 -5.61
CA GLN A 18 37.06 -13.04 -6.43
C GLN A 18 36.90 -11.87 -7.40
N ILE A 19 37.37 -12.05 -8.63
CA ILE A 19 37.08 -11.11 -9.72
C ILE A 19 35.56 -11.19 -9.90
N ALA A 20 34.84 -10.11 -9.65
CA ALA A 20 33.44 -10.02 -10.04
C ALA A 20 33.37 -10.37 -11.52
N GLU A 21 32.70 -11.46 -11.88
CA GLU A 21 32.64 -11.92 -13.25
C GLU A 21 32.12 -10.80 -14.15
N LEU A 22 33.01 -10.24 -14.97
CA LEU A 22 32.68 -9.37 -16.09
C LEU A 22 32.12 -10.29 -17.18
N SER A 23 30.89 -10.76 -16.98
CA SER A 23 30.20 -11.67 -17.90
C SER A 23 28.91 -11.02 -18.40
N TRP A 24 28.46 -11.48 -19.57
CA TRP A 24 27.18 -11.08 -20.13
C TRP A 24 26.06 -11.72 -19.31
N THR A 25 25.48 -10.97 -18.38
CA THR A 25 24.39 -11.43 -17.52
C THR A 25 23.24 -10.45 -17.53
N ALA A 26 22.04 -10.95 -17.27
CA ALA A 26 20.87 -10.12 -17.01
C ALA A 26 20.11 -10.71 -15.83
N ASP A 27 19.65 -9.85 -14.95
CA ASP A 27 18.74 -10.20 -13.87
C ASP A 27 17.37 -9.64 -14.22
N VAL A 28 16.41 -10.55 -14.40
CA VAL A 28 15.02 -10.27 -14.72
C VAL A 28 14.18 -11.40 -14.11
N PRO A 29 13.06 -11.09 -13.46
CA PRO A 29 12.18 -12.12 -12.94
C PRO A 29 11.56 -12.93 -14.09
N ASN A 30 11.28 -14.22 -13.84
CA ASN A 30 10.61 -15.07 -14.82
C ASN A 30 9.14 -14.65 -15.07
N GLU A 31 8.51 -14.04 -14.07
CA GLU A 31 7.14 -13.56 -14.13
C GLU A 31 6.97 -12.27 -13.33
N VAL A 32 6.17 -11.34 -13.86
CA VAL A 32 5.65 -10.17 -13.13
C VAL A 32 4.13 -10.14 -13.22
N LYS A 33 3.46 -9.52 -12.24
CA LYS A 33 2.01 -9.34 -12.25
C LYS A 33 1.64 -7.91 -12.60
N GLY A 34 0.59 -7.71 -13.40
CA GLY A 34 0.10 -6.39 -13.75
C GLY A 34 -1.41 -6.33 -13.83
N LEU A 35 -1.99 -5.22 -13.39
CA LEU A 35 -3.43 -5.00 -13.44
C LEU A 35 -3.83 -4.52 -14.84
N LEU A 36 -4.82 -5.17 -15.45
CA LEU A 36 -5.37 -4.79 -16.75
C LEU A 36 -5.81 -3.33 -16.73
N GLY A 37 -5.36 -2.55 -17.71
CA GLY A 37 -5.60 -1.11 -17.84
C GLY A 37 -4.60 -0.23 -17.09
N SER A 38 -3.89 -0.73 -16.08
CA SER A 38 -2.85 0.02 -15.36
C SER A 38 -1.48 -0.08 -16.07
N CYS A 39 -0.40 0.36 -15.43
CA CYS A 39 0.95 0.10 -15.91
C CYS A 39 1.61 -1.09 -15.20
N VAL A 40 2.63 -1.67 -15.83
CA VAL A 40 3.50 -2.69 -15.23
C VAL A 40 4.95 -2.34 -15.48
N VAL A 41 5.77 -2.45 -14.43
CA VAL A 41 7.21 -2.31 -14.52
C VAL A 41 7.86 -3.69 -14.40
N ILE A 42 8.59 -4.07 -15.45
CA ILE A 42 9.47 -5.23 -15.48
C ILE A 42 10.83 -4.76 -14.93
N PRO A 43 11.23 -5.16 -13.71
CA PRO A 43 12.55 -4.83 -13.22
C PRO A 43 13.59 -5.63 -14.00
N CYS A 44 14.65 -4.94 -14.44
CA CYS A 44 15.73 -5.57 -15.19
C CYS A 44 17.03 -4.85 -14.91
N SER A 45 18.08 -5.62 -14.67
CA SER A 45 19.46 -5.13 -14.71
C SER A 45 20.29 -6.02 -15.61
N TYR A 46 21.34 -5.46 -16.22
CA TYR A 46 22.21 -6.22 -17.09
C TYR A 46 23.67 -5.87 -16.87
N ASN A 47 24.55 -6.79 -17.22
CA ASN A 47 25.98 -6.61 -17.19
C ASN A 47 26.62 -7.09 -18.49
N TYR A 48 27.80 -6.53 -18.77
CA TYR A 48 28.62 -6.89 -19.90
C TYR A 48 30.10 -6.70 -19.53
N PRO A 49 31.03 -7.49 -20.10
CA PRO A 49 32.45 -7.24 -19.98
C PRO A 49 32.81 -5.95 -20.70
N ASP A 50 33.52 -5.02 -20.06
CA ASP A 50 34.22 -3.93 -20.76
C ASP A 50 35.57 -3.63 -20.10
N PRO A 51 36.55 -4.53 -20.26
CA PRO A 51 37.86 -4.38 -19.62
C PRO A 51 38.68 -3.20 -20.17
N GLN A 52 38.28 -2.62 -21.31
CA GLN A 52 39.06 -1.58 -22.02
C GLN A 52 38.31 -0.25 -22.16
N GLY A 53 37.10 -0.12 -21.60
CA GLY A 53 36.31 1.11 -21.67
C GLY A 53 35.91 1.49 -23.10
N LYS A 54 35.67 0.51 -23.97
CA LYS A 54 35.42 0.75 -25.40
C LYS A 54 33.96 1.12 -25.69
N ALA A 55 33.06 0.91 -24.74
CA ALA A 55 31.65 1.20 -24.90
C ALA A 55 31.39 2.70 -25.03
N LYS A 56 30.78 3.13 -26.14
CA LYS A 56 30.47 4.54 -26.41
C LYS A 56 29.01 4.87 -26.19
N SER A 57 28.13 4.21 -26.94
CA SER A 57 26.69 4.44 -26.93
C SER A 57 25.94 3.13 -26.76
N PHE A 58 24.77 3.20 -26.14
CA PHE A 58 23.99 2.04 -25.72
C PHE A 58 22.58 2.12 -26.30
N THR A 59 22.17 1.09 -27.01
CA THR A 59 20.79 0.94 -27.50
C THR A 59 20.16 -0.27 -26.83
N GLY A 60 19.35 -0.02 -25.80
CA GLY A 60 18.53 -1.04 -25.14
C GLY A 60 17.25 -1.32 -25.92
N ILE A 61 16.91 -2.59 -26.10
CA ILE A 61 15.77 -3.05 -26.90
C ILE A 61 15.05 -4.16 -26.13
N TRP A 62 13.72 -4.11 -26.05
CA TRP A 62 12.92 -5.24 -25.59
C TRP A 62 12.19 -5.90 -26.74
N MET A 63 12.21 -7.23 -26.76
CA MET A 63 11.69 -8.02 -27.86
C MET A 63 10.83 -9.19 -27.34
N THR A 64 9.86 -9.63 -28.14
CA THR A 64 9.13 -10.87 -27.87
C THR A 64 10.02 -12.08 -28.17
N THR A 65 9.89 -13.16 -27.39
CA THR A 65 10.58 -14.42 -27.73
C THR A 65 10.04 -15.06 -29.01
N GLU A 66 8.76 -14.86 -29.29
CA GLU A 66 8.11 -15.31 -30.51
C GLU A 66 8.27 -14.27 -31.62
N GLY A 67 8.97 -14.63 -32.70
CA GLY A 67 9.12 -13.78 -33.90
C GLY A 67 9.99 -12.53 -33.72
N ASP A 68 10.70 -12.37 -32.60
CA ASP A 68 11.63 -11.27 -32.34
C ASP A 68 11.05 -9.87 -32.60
N ARG A 69 9.77 -9.67 -32.26
CA ARG A 69 9.07 -8.39 -32.47
C ARG A 69 9.54 -7.38 -31.44
N VAL A 70 9.92 -6.19 -31.90
CA VAL A 70 10.40 -5.09 -31.06
C VAL A 70 9.24 -4.44 -30.33
N ILE A 71 9.18 -4.61 -29.01
CA ILE A 71 8.16 -4.00 -28.13
C ILE A 71 8.62 -2.66 -27.55
N TYR A 72 9.93 -2.42 -27.50
CA TYR A 72 10.53 -1.15 -27.12
C TYR A 72 11.82 -0.92 -27.90
N HIS A 73 12.01 0.33 -28.35
CA HIS A 73 13.25 0.84 -28.93
C HIS A 73 13.29 2.36 -28.68
N PRO A 74 14.46 3.00 -28.54
CA PRO A 74 14.58 4.47 -28.51
C PRO A 74 13.99 5.21 -29.73
N THR A 75 13.61 4.49 -30.78
CA THR A 75 13.14 5.03 -32.06
C THR A 75 11.75 4.46 -32.29
N GLN A 76 10.75 5.33 -32.14
CA GLN A 76 9.34 4.94 -32.11
C GLN A 76 8.89 4.14 -33.35
N SER A 77 9.40 4.48 -34.53
CA SER A 77 9.03 3.83 -35.80
C SER A 77 9.46 2.36 -35.87
N LYS A 78 10.39 1.91 -35.03
CA LYS A 78 10.83 0.51 -34.96
C LYS A 78 9.98 -0.36 -34.04
N ILE A 79 9.12 0.25 -33.22
CA ILE A 79 8.26 -0.47 -32.26
C ILE A 79 7.02 -0.99 -32.99
N VAL A 80 6.60 -2.22 -32.71
CA VAL A 80 5.35 -2.75 -33.29
C VAL A 80 4.14 -1.94 -32.79
N LYS A 81 3.17 -1.71 -33.68
CA LYS A 81 2.02 -0.80 -33.45
C LYS A 81 1.32 -0.99 -32.10
N GLN A 82 1.14 -2.24 -31.64
CA GLN A 82 0.46 -2.54 -30.37
C GLN A 82 1.15 -1.98 -29.11
N TYR A 83 2.48 -1.78 -29.17
CA TYR A 83 3.30 -1.27 -28.06
C TYR A 83 3.76 0.17 -28.27
N GLN A 84 3.55 0.74 -29.46
CA GLN A 84 3.91 2.12 -29.74
C GLN A 84 3.26 3.06 -28.72
N SER A 85 4.10 3.90 -28.10
CA SER A 85 3.72 4.94 -27.15
C SER A 85 3.25 4.41 -25.79
N ARG A 86 3.35 3.10 -25.58
CA ARG A 86 3.01 2.45 -24.31
C ARG A 86 4.23 1.94 -23.57
N THR A 87 5.38 1.82 -24.24
CA THR A 87 6.59 1.26 -23.65
C THR A 87 7.67 2.32 -23.45
N LYS A 88 8.33 2.27 -22.29
CA LYS A 88 9.39 3.22 -21.92
C LYS A 88 10.43 2.53 -21.03
N LEU A 89 11.72 2.74 -21.30
CA LEU A 89 12.76 2.42 -20.31
C LEU A 89 12.76 3.47 -19.20
N LEU A 90 12.85 2.99 -17.95
CA LEU A 90 12.83 3.88 -16.78
C LEU A 90 14.14 4.65 -16.60
N GLU A 91 15.25 4.11 -17.12
CA GLU A 91 16.58 4.70 -17.07
C GLU A 91 17.25 4.61 -18.43
N ASP A 92 18.32 5.39 -18.62
CA ASP A 92 19.17 5.25 -19.81
C ASP A 92 19.87 3.89 -19.82
N ALA A 93 20.03 3.28 -21.00
CA ALA A 93 20.65 1.96 -21.13
C ALA A 93 22.10 1.93 -20.59
N SER A 94 22.81 3.06 -20.56
CA SER A 94 24.17 3.16 -20.00
C SER A 94 24.23 2.92 -18.49
N SER A 95 23.12 3.11 -17.77
CA SER A 95 23.01 2.92 -16.31
C SER A 95 23.02 1.46 -15.85
N LYS A 96 23.13 0.49 -16.78
CA LYS A 96 22.95 -0.96 -16.52
C LYS A 96 21.57 -1.35 -15.98
N ASN A 97 20.61 -0.42 -15.98
CA ASN A 97 19.21 -0.66 -15.68
C ASN A 97 18.41 -0.78 -16.99
N CYS A 98 17.83 -1.95 -17.22
CA CYS A 98 17.04 -2.26 -18.41
C CYS A 98 15.54 -2.33 -18.11
N SER A 99 15.10 -1.79 -16.95
CA SER A 99 13.72 -1.91 -16.49
C SER A 99 12.75 -1.26 -17.46
N LEU A 100 11.74 -2.02 -17.88
CA LEU A 100 10.74 -1.61 -18.86
C LEU A 100 9.42 -1.30 -18.18
N MET A 101 8.85 -0.15 -18.47
CA MET A 101 7.46 0.17 -18.18
C MET A 101 6.59 -0.08 -19.40
N ILE A 102 5.45 -0.75 -19.21
CA ILE A 102 4.37 -0.88 -20.19
C ILE A 102 3.11 -0.24 -19.60
N GLU A 103 2.62 0.83 -20.23
CA GLU A 103 1.39 1.53 -19.87
C GLU A 103 0.15 0.90 -20.51
N LYS A 104 -1.01 1.14 -19.89
CA LYS A 104 -2.33 0.67 -20.34
C LYS A 104 -2.32 -0.82 -20.66
N LEU A 105 -1.85 -1.63 -19.72
CA LEU A 105 -1.63 -3.06 -19.87
C LEU A 105 -2.86 -3.75 -20.47
N GLN A 106 -2.65 -4.52 -21.52
CA GLN A 106 -3.69 -5.23 -22.24
C GLN A 106 -3.60 -6.73 -21.97
N GLN A 107 -4.71 -7.43 -22.19
CA GLN A 107 -4.80 -8.87 -21.95
C GLN A 107 -3.79 -9.70 -22.77
N ASN A 108 -3.37 -9.18 -23.93
CA ASN A 108 -2.47 -9.83 -24.87
C ASN A 108 -0.98 -9.52 -24.61
N ASP A 109 -0.64 -8.67 -23.63
CA ASP A 109 0.74 -8.26 -23.34
C ASP A 109 1.50 -9.30 -22.49
N ARG A 110 1.17 -10.58 -22.59
CA ARG A 110 1.66 -11.63 -21.68
C ARG A 110 3.11 -12.03 -21.89
N GLY A 111 3.71 -11.65 -23.02
CA GLY A 111 5.07 -12.06 -23.39
C GLY A 111 5.12 -13.52 -23.87
N PRO A 112 6.27 -14.21 -23.72
CA PRO A 112 7.47 -13.78 -23.00
C PRO A 112 8.28 -12.71 -23.73
N PHE A 113 9.01 -11.91 -22.96
CA PHE A 113 9.91 -10.87 -23.47
C PHE A 113 11.34 -11.10 -23.00
N TYR A 114 12.32 -10.62 -23.77
CA TYR A 114 13.72 -10.62 -23.38
C TYR A 114 14.38 -9.28 -23.75
N PHE A 115 15.44 -8.94 -23.04
CA PHE A 115 16.23 -7.74 -23.28
C PHE A 115 17.38 -8.01 -24.25
N ARG A 116 17.67 -7.01 -25.09
CA ARG A 116 18.81 -6.96 -26.00
C ARG A 116 19.52 -5.62 -25.84
N ILE A 117 20.83 -5.66 -25.84
CA ILE A 117 21.69 -4.47 -25.81
C ILE A 117 22.57 -4.44 -27.06
N GLU A 118 22.69 -3.26 -27.67
CA GLU A 118 23.65 -2.99 -28.73
C GLU A 118 24.58 -1.87 -28.27
N ILE A 119 25.88 -2.15 -28.23
CA ILE A 119 26.90 -1.23 -27.73
C ILE A 119 27.79 -0.81 -28.90
N GLU A 120 27.76 0.46 -29.25
CA GLU A 120 28.55 0.99 -30.35
C GLU A 120 30.05 0.93 -30.03
N GLY A 121 30.84 0.40 -30.96
CA GLY A 121 32.29 0.24 -30.81
C GLY A 121 32.71 -0.98 -29.96
N TYR A 122 31.76 -1.80 -29.52
CA TYR A 122 32.05 -2.99 -28.72
C TYR A 122 31.37 -4.26 -29.25
N ASP A 123 30.15 -4.56 -28.80
CA ASP A 123 29.43 -5.77 -29.16
C ASP A 123 27.91 -5.63 -28.91
N ARG A 124 27.14 -6.68 -29.24
CA ARG A 124 25.70 -6.77 -29.07
C ARG A 124 25.34 -8.11 -28.39
N ALA A 125 24.40 -8.09 -27.46
CA ALA A 125 23.95 -9.30 -26.77
C ALA A 125 22.43 -9.35 -26.63
N SER A 126 21.87 -10.56 -26.76
CA SER A 126 20.45 -10.84 -26.49
C SER A 126 20.34 -11.83 -25.33
N TYR A 127 19.71 -11.43 -24.25
CA TYR A 127 19.56 -12.24 -23.04
C TYR A 127 18.36 -13.20 -23.14
N ARG A 128 18.31 -14.03 -24.20
CA ARG A 128 17.16 -14.89 -24.53
C ARG A 128 16.82 -15.94 -23.46
N LYS A 129 17.80 -16.33 -22.64
CA LYS A 129 17.59 -17.24 -21.50
C LYS A 129 16.88 -16.55 -20.34
N ASN A 130 17.08 -15.25 -20.20
CA ASN A 130 16.53 -14.38 -19.16
C ASN A 130 15.26 -13.72 -19.73
N LYS A 131 14.16 -14.47 -19.70
CA LYS A 131 12.88 -14.05 -20.25
C LYS A 131 11.85 -13.86 -19.14
N VAL A 132 10.92 -12.93 -19.38
CA VAL A 132 9.85 -12.59 -18.43
C VAL A 132 8.50 -12.71 -19.10
N SER A 133 7.55 -13.29 -18.39
CA SER A 133 6.12 -13.28 -18.74
C SER A 133 5.36 -12.31 -17.85
N ILE A 134 4.24 -11.79 -18.35
CA ILE A 134 3.34 -10.92 -17.58
C ILE A 134 2.05 -11.67 -17.28
N SER A 135 1.75 -11.82 -16.00
CA SER A 135 0.47 -12.30 -15.50
C SER A 135 -0.51 -11.14 -15.36
N VAL A 136 -1.45 -11.03 -16.30
CA VAL A 136 -2.42 -9.94 -16.36
C VAL A 136 -3.62 -10.26 -15.46
N MET A 137 -3.80 -9.44 -14.42
CA MET A 137 -4.90 -9.54 -13.46
C MET A 137 -6.09 -8.72 -13.95
N GLY A 138 -7.28 -9.32 -13.97
CA GLY A 138 -8.52 -8.63 -14.36
C GLY A 138 -8.98 -7.61 -13.31
N GLU A 139 -8.89 -7.98 -12.04
CA GLU A 139 -9.28 -7.17 -10.89
C GLU A 139 -8.10 -6.94 -9.94
N PRO A 140 -8.07 -5.83 -9.17
CA PRO A 140 -7.05 -5.63 -8.15
C PRO A 140 -7.18 -6.65 -7.01
N ASN A 141 -6.07 -6.92 -6.32
CA ASN A 141 -6.12 -7.76 -5.12
C ASN A 141 -6.81 -7.02 -3.99
N PRO A 142 -7.55 -7.71 -3.10
CA PRO A 142 -8.19 -7.07 -1.94
C PRO A 142 -7.22 -6.21 -1.13
N THR A 143 -7.69 -5.04 -0.71
CA THR A 143 -6.95 -4.12 0.16
C THR A 143 -6.73 -4.73 1.55
N ASP A 144 -5.53 -4.61 2.11
CA ASP A 144 -5.26 -4.92 3.51
C ASP A 144 -5.64 -3.72 4.38
N PHE A 145 -6.64 -3.88 5.25
CA PHE A 145 -7.25 -2.78 6.02
C PHE A 145 -7.27 -3.06 7.51
N SER A 146 -6.61 -2.19 8.27
CA SER A 146 -6.46 -2.32 9.73
C SER A 146 -6.84 -1.03 10.44
N VAL A 147 -7.69 -1.14 11.45
CA VAL A 147 -8.05 -0.04 12.36
C VAL A 147 -8.56 -0.64 13.68
N GLN A 148 -8.34 0.07 14.78
CA GLN A 148 -8.97 -0.25 16.05
C GLN A 148 -10.45 0.14 16.00
N GLU A 149 -11.34 -0.86 16.07
CA GLU A 149 -12.79 -0.64 15.96
C GLU A 149 -13.39 -0.05 17.25
N GLU A 150 -13.00 -0.54 18.43
CA GLU A 150 -13.44 0.04 19.71
C GLU A 150 -12.45 1.07 20.25
N VAL A 151 -12.88 2.33 20.35
CA VAL A 151 -12.04 3.47 20.79
C VAL A 151 -12.79 4.32 21.81
N LYS A 152 -12.07 5.14 22.58
CA LYS A 152 -12.69 6.14 23.48
C LYS A 152 -12.78 7.50 22.78
N GLU A 153 -13.74 8.34 23.14
CA GLU A 153 -13.80 9.72 22.65
C GLU A 153 -12.49 10.47 23.00
N GLY A 154 -11.96 11.20 22.02
CA GLY A 154 -10.72 11.95 22.15
C GLY A 154 -9.44 11.10 22.04
N GLN A 155 -9.55 9.78 21.82
CA GLN A 155 -8.42 8.89 21.56
C GLN A 155 -7.86 9.14 20.15
N THR A 156 -6.54 9.12 20.00
CA THR A 156 -5.91 9.12 18.68
C THR A 156 -6.02 7.71 18.07
N VAL A 157 -6.63 7.63 16.89
CA VAL A 157 -6.83 6.40 16.12
C VAL A 157 -5.90 6.42 14.92
N SER A 158 -5.28 5.27 14.63
CA SER A 158 -4.47 5.06 13.44
C SER A 158 -5.09 3.94 12.62
N ALA A 159 -5.52 4.24 11.41
CA ALA A 159 -6.01 3.27 10.43
C ALA A 159 -5.00 3.14 9.30
N SER A 160 -4.77 1.92 8.80
CA SER A 160 -3.92 1.65 7.65
C SER A 160 -4.69 0.93 6.54
N CYS A 161 -4.34 1.27 5.31
CA CYS A 161 -4.90 0.69 4.10
C CYS A 161 -3.74 0.43 3.13
N SER A 162 -3.54 -0.83 2.74
CA SER A 162 -2.40 -1.22 1.90
C SER A 162 -2.84 -1.99 0.66
N VAL A 163 -2.15 -1.77 -0.46
CA VAL A 163 -2.36 -2.49 -1.71
C VAL A 163 -1.07 -2.87 -2.39
N SER A 164 -1.10 -4.00 -3.09
CA SER A 164 -0.03 -4.42 -4.00
C SER A 164 -0.30 -3.93 -5.43
N HIS A 165 0.70 -3.36 -6.09
CA HIS A 165 0.64 -2.86 -7.47
C HIS A 165 1.99 -3.01 -8.18
N SER A 166 2.01 -2.90 -9.51
CA SER A 166 3.24 -2.98 -10.32
C SER A 166 3.59 -1.68 -11.05
N CYS A 167 2.95 -0.59 -10.66
CA CYS A 167 3.08 0.71 -11.29
C CYS A 167 3.65 1.74 -10.31
N PRO A 168 4.98 1.82 -10.11
CA PRO A 168 5.59 2.83 -9.24
C PRO A 168 5.54 4.25 -9.82
N THR A 169 5.49 4.38 -11.15
CA THR A 169 5.43 5.68 -11.84
C THR A 169 4.09 6.38 -11.60
N TYR A 170 3.00 5.60 -11.52
CA TYR A 170 1.65 6.07 -11.20
C TYR A 170 1.14 5.27 -10.00
N PRO A 171 1.58 5.61 -8.77
CA PRO A 171 1.15 4.89 -7.58
C PRO A 171 -0.36 5.03 -7.36
N PRO A 172 -1.02 4.05 -6.73
CA PRO A 172 -2.43 4.14 -6.38
C PRO A 172 -2.71 5.33 -5.46
N ASP A 173 -3.83 6.01 -5.70
CA ASP A 173 -4.30 7.11 -4.87
C ASP A 173 -5.24 6.60 -3.77
N PHE A 174 -5.10 7.14 -2.57
CA PHE A 174 -5.84 6.69 -1.38
C PHE A 174 -6.76 7.82 -0.89
N HIS A 175 -8.03 7.50 -0.75
CA HIS A 175 -9.04 8.41 -0.24
C HIS A 175 -9.72 7.82 0.99
N TRP A 176 -9.83 8.63 2.05
CA TRP A 176 -10.41 8.23 3.32
C TRP A 176 -11.74 8.94 3.55
N SER A 177 -12.75 8.25 4.09
CA SER A 177 -14.05 8.86 4.42
C SER A 177 -14.03 9.77 5.65
N HIS A 178 -12.91 9.82 6.37
CA HIS A 178 -12.75 10.61 7.59
C HIS A 178 -11.57 11.59 7.44
N PRO A 179 -11.71 12.86 7.88
CA PRO A 179 -10.61 13.82 7.86
C PRO A 179 -9.50 13.43 8.84
N GLY A 180 -8.26 13.75 8.53
CA GLY A 180 -7.14 13.48 9.40
C GLY A 180 -5.80 13.70 8.72
N VAL A 181 -4.73 13.36 9.43
CA VAL A 181 -3.38 13.40 8.88
C VAL A 181 -3.13 12.10 8.14
N GLN A 182 -2.85 12.21 6.84
CA GLN A 182 -2.52 11.08 5.99
C GLN A 182 -1.01 10.97 5.81
N HIS A 183 -0.50 9.76 5.86
CA HIS A 183 0.90 9.45 5.59
C HIS A 183 0.99 8.31 4.57
N PHE A 184 1.72 8.55 3.49
CA PHE A 184 1.91 7.58 2.41
C PHE A 184 3.30 6.94 2.47
N GLN A 185 3.36 5.63 2.29
CA GLN A 185 4.61 4.88 2.13
C GLN A 185 4.47 3.87 1.00
N ALA A 186 5.55 3.69 0.23
CA ALA A 186 5.64 2.65 -0.78
C ALA A 186 6.92 1.85 -0.58
N GLN A 187 6.79 0.53 -0.54
CA GLN A 187 7.90 -0.41 -0.41
C GLN A 187 7.98 -1.30 -1.65
N LYS A 188 9.16 -1.37 -2.26
CA LYS A 188 9.42 -2.30 -3.35
C LYS A 188 9.44 -3.74 -2.82
N LEU A 189 8.69 -4.61 -3.47
CA LEU A 189 8.67 -6.05 -3.25
C LEU A 189 9.48 -6.77 -4.34
N GLN A 190 9.53 -8.10 -4.27
CA GLN A 190 10.14 -8.92 -5.31
C GLN A 190 9.35 -8.85 -6.63
N ASN A 191 10.02 -9.17 -7.74
CA ASN A 191 9.41 -9.32 -9.07
C ASN A 191 8.59 -8.11 -9.55
N GLY A 192 9.06 -6.90 -9.24
CA GLY A 192 8.47 -5.65 -9.75
C GLY A 192 7.16 -5.23 -9.07
N GLN A 193 6.75 -5.93 -8.01
CA GLN A 193 5.63 -5.52 -7.18
C GLN A 193 6.04 -4.44 -6.19
N TRP A 194 5.06 -3.66 -5.75
CA TRP A 194 5.16 -2.62 -4.75
C TRP A 194 4.01 -2.75 -3.78
N ASN A 195 4.28 -2.60 -2.50
CA ASN A 195 3.26 -2.44 -1.48
C ASN A 195 3.15 -0.96 -1.14
N SER A 196 2.02 -0.34 -1.44
CA SER A 196 1.73 1.03 -1.06
C SER A 196 0.75 1.03 0.11
N THR A 197 1.05 1.80 1.14
CA THR A 197 0.27 1.91 2.36
C THR A 197 -0.03 3.39 2.64
N SER A 198 -1.31 3.68 2.85
CA SER A 198 -1.76 4.95 3.42
C SER A 198 -2.17 4.72 4.87
N THR A 199 -1.67 5.56 5.77
CA THR A 199 -2.06 5.58 7.18
C THR A 199 -2.79 6.87 7.49
N LEU A 200 -4.03 6.77 7.97
CA LEU A 200 -4.82 7.89 8.46
C LEU A 200 -4.73 7.94 9.98
N THR A 201 -4.28 9.08 10.51
CA THR A 201 -4.32 9.38 11.94
C THR A 201 -5.33 10.49 12.22
N PHE A 202 -6.27 10.24 13.13
CA PHE A 202 -7.28 11.21 13.53
C PHE A 202 -7.63 11.06 15.01
N ARG A 203 -8.31 12.06 15.57
CA ARG A 203 -8.81 12.02 16.94
C ARG A 203 -10.31 11.67 16.91
N SER A 204 -10.70 10.60 17.58
CA SER A 204 -12.10 10.14 17.59
C SER A 204 -13.04 11.13 18.28
N ASN A 205 -14.26 11.21 17.77
CA ASN A 205 -15.37 11.97 18.34
C ASN A 205 -16.57 11.05 18.59
N ARG A 206 -17.43 11.33 19.58
CA ARG A 206 -18.69 10.59 19.77
C ARG A 206 -19.55 10.51 18.51
N THR A 207 -19.48 11.52 17.63
CA THR A 207 -20.21 11.51 16.35
C THR A 207 -19.73 10.44 15.39
N ASP A 208 -18.59 9.79 15.65
CA ASP A 208 -18.05 8.72 14.83
C ASP A 208 -18.57 7.34 15.26
N HIS A 209 -19.30 7.26 16.38
CA HIS A 209 -19.93 6.03 16.82
C HIS A 209 -20.90 5.49 15.76
N ASN A 210 -20.76 4.21 15.43
CA ASN A 210 -21.50 3.52 14.36
C ASN A 210 -21.28 4.08 12.94
N LYS A 211 -20.30 4.97 12.72
CA LYS A 211 -19.90 5.39 11.38
C LYS A 211 -18.87 4.44 10.78
N SER A 212 -18.95 4.29 9.46
CA SER A 212 -18.01 3.47 8.69
C SER A 212 -16.79 4.29 8.27
N LEU A 213 -15.61 3.87 8.69
CA LEU A 213 -14.34 4.36 8.19
C LEU A 213 -13.99 3.60 6.92
N GLN A 214 -13.99 4.29 5.78
CA GLN A 214 -13.75 3.72 4.46
C GLN A 214 -12.41 4.20 3.91
N CYS A 215 -11.68 3.28 3.28
CA CYS A 215 -10.55 3.57 2.41
C CYS A 215 -10.93 3.18 0.97
N ARG A 216 -10.86 4.15 0.05
CA ARG A 216 -10.96 3.95 -1.39
C ARG A 216 -9.59 4.06 -2.02
N VAL A 217 -9.19 3.06 -2.78
CA VAL A 217 -7.92 3.04 -3.50
C VAL A 217 -8.21 3.10 -5.00
N THR A 218 -7.65 4.09 -5.68
CA THR A 218 -7.84 4.30 -7.12
C THR A 218 -6.52 4.08 -7.86
N TYR A 219 -6.53 3.17 -8.82
CA TYR A 219 -5.40 2.86 -9.67
C TYR A 219 -5.40 3.76 -10.90
N HIS A 220 -4.22 3.92 -11.51
CA HIS A 220 -4.09 4.60 -12.79
C HIS A 220 -5.08 4.04 -13.82
N GLU A 221 -5.74 4.92 -14.58
CA GLU A 221 -6.84 4.63 -15.53
C GLU A 221 -8.19 4.21 -14.89
N GLY A 222 -8.38 4.46 -13.59
CA GLY A 222 -9.71 4.61 -12.96
C GLY A 222 -10.31 3.37 -12.29
N LYS A 223 -9.65 2.20 -12.38
CA LYS A 223 -10.03 1.05 -11.54
C LYS A 223 -9.87 1.42 -10.07
N HIS A 224 -10.79 0.97 -9.23
CA HIS A 224 -10.75 1.28 -7.80
C HIS A 224 -11.25 0.10 -6.96
N GLN A 225 -10.86 0.13 -5.69
CA GLN A 225 -11.39 -0.75 -4.66
C GLN A 225 -11.75 0.06 -3.43
N GLU A 226 -12.70 -0.45 -2.65
CA GLU A 226 -13.17 0.17 -1.44
C GLU A 226 -13.27 -0.88 -0.34
N THR A 227 -12.88 -0.49 0.87
CA THR A 227 -12.97 -1.30 2.08
C THR A 227 -13.38 -0.41 3.23
N SER A 228 -14.08 -0.96 4.23
CA SER A 228 -14.53 -0.17 5.36
C SER A 228 -14.72 -0.99 6.63
N LYS A 229 -14.54 -0.37 7.79
CA LYS A 229 -14.91 -0.92 9.10
C LYS A 229 -15.67 0.10 9.92
N THR A 230 -16.62 -0.36 10.73
CA THR A 230 -17.43 0.48 11.61
C THR A 230 -16.66 0.79 12.90
N ILE A 231 -16.61 2.07 13.27
CA ILE A 231 -15.96 2.51 14.51
C ILE A 231 -16.98 2.59 15.65
N GLN A 232 -16.61 2.04 16.79
CA GLN A 232 -17.36 2.03 18.04
C GLN A 232 -16.70 2.95 19.06
N VAL A 233 -17.20 4.18 19.18
CA VAL A 233 -16.65 5.17 20.12
C VAL A 233 -17.36 5.09 21.45
N LYS A 234 -16.62 4.84 22.53
CA LYS A 234 -17.09 4.91 23.92
C LYS A 234 -16.99 6.36 24.41
N TYR A 235 -18.08 6.93 24.91
CA TYR A 235 -18.17 8.31 25.37
C TYR A 235 -19.09 8.43 26.59
N ALA A 236 -18.83 9.46 27.40
CA ALA A 236 -19.60 9.74 28.61
C ALA A 236 -21.01 10.25 28.28
N PRO A 237 -21.99 10.06 29.18
CA PRO A 237 -23.36 10.50 28.97
C PRO A 237 -23.47 11.99 28.70
N VAL A 238 -24.16 12.34 27.62
CA VAL A 238 -24.36 13.72 27.18
C VAL A 238 -25.83 13.96 26.85
N ASN A 239 -26.19 15.23 26.68
CA ASN A 239 -27.59 15.64 26.44
C ASN A 239 -28.55 15.08 27.51
N VAL A 240 -28.10 15.09 28.78
CA VAL A 240 -28.90 14.61 29.91
C VAL A 240 -30.15 15.48 30.04
N LYS A 241 -31.32 14.85 30.02
CA LYS A 241 -32.62 15.52 30.09
C LYS A 241 -33.52 14.80 31.08
N VAL A 242 -34.27 15.59 31.84
CA VAL A 242 -35.33 15.10 32.72
C VAL A 242 -36.67 15.54 32.13
N GLU A 243 -37.49 14.56 31.76
CA GLU A 243 -38.88 14.75 31.34
C GLU A 243 -39.78 14.57 32.57
N TYR A 244 -40.70 15.50 32.76
CA TYR A 244 -41.60 15.52 33.92
C TYR A 244 -42.96 16.11 33.54
N GLN A 245 -43.98 15.76 34.31
CA GLN A 245 -45.33 16.35 34.19
C GLN A 245 -45.36 17.68 34.96
N SER A 246 -45.70 18.78 34.28
CA SER A 246 -45.70 20.12 34.87
C SER A 246 -46.86 20.38 35.82
N ASP A 247 -48.01 19.76 35.58
CA ASP A 247 -49.26 19.98 36.30
C ASP A 247 -49.77 18.64 36.83
N VAL A 248 -49.44 18.32 38.09
CA VAL A 248 -49.86 17.09 38.79
C VAL A 248 -50.72 17.51 39.97
N ASN A 249 -51.94 16.97 40.10
CA ASN A 249 -52.81 17.32 41.22
C ASN A 249 -52.29 16.68 42.52
N GLU A 250 -52.60 17.30 43.66
CA GLU A 250 -52.29 16.70 44.96
C GLU A 250 -52.97 15.33 45.10
N GLY A 251 -52.21 14.33 45.54
CA GLY A 251 -52.64 12.94 45.63
C GLY A 251 -52.43 12.10 44.35
N GLU A 252 -52.08 12.71 43.22
CA GLU A 252 -51.76 11.97 42.00
C GLU A 252 -50.32 11.42 42.04
N THR A 253 -49.96 10.67 40.98
CA THR A 253 -48.64 10.08 40.81
C THR A 253 -47.91 10.81 39.70
N ALA A 254 -46.72 11.33 39.98
CA ALA A 254 -45.86 11.95 38.99
C ALA A 254 -44.81 10.95 38.48
N HIS A 255 -44.55 10.98 37.17
CA HIS A 255 -43.46 10.24 36.55
C HIS A 255 -42.37 11.20 36.09
N LEU A 256 -41.16 10.92 36.53
CA LEU A 256 -39.93 11.63 36.18
C LEU A 256 -39.07 10.67 35.37
N LYS A 257 -38.67 11.05 34.17
CA LYS A 257 -37.85 10.21 33.29
C LYS A 257 -36.55 10.92 32.95
N CYS A 258 -35.42 10.30 33.26
CA CYS A 258 -34.10 10.81 32.95
C CYS A 258 -33.55 10.07 31.73
N SER A 259 -33.10 10.81 30.71
CA SER A 259 -32.52 10.24 29.49
C SER A 259 -31.17 10.88 29.19
N SER A 260 -30.29 10.13 28.55
CA SER A 260 -28.97 10.59 28.12
C SER A 260 -28.49 9.79 26.90
N ASP A 261 -27.63 10.40 26.10
CA ASP A 261 -26.92 9.76 24.99
C ASP A 261 -25.52 9.33 25.46
N ALA A 262 -25.24 8.03 25.44
CA ALA A 262 -23.99 7.47 25.94
C ALA A 262 -23.64 6.15 25.24
N ASN A 263 -22.35 5.83 25.17
CA ASN A 263 -21.88 4.49 24.81
C ASN A 263 -20.77 4.02 25.77
N PRO A 264 -20.97 2.94 26.55
CA PRO A 264 -22.19 2.11 26.62
C PRO A 264 -23.38 2.86 27.25
N VAL A 265 -24.56 2.24 27.19
CA VAL A 265 -25.81 2.79 27.75
C VAL A 265 -25.64 3.18 29.22
N SER A 266 -26.13 4.36 29.59
CA SER A 266 -26.04 4.93 30.94
C SER A 266 -26.81 4.13 32.00
N SER A 267 -26.33 4.20 33.23
CA SER A 267 -27.09 3.89 34.44
C SER A 267 -27.61 5.17 35.10
N TYR A 268 -28.80 5.12 35.70
CA TYR A 268 -29.47 6.28 36.29
C TYR A 268 -29.74 6.06 37.79
N GLU A 269 -29.46 7.09 38.60
CA GLU A 269 -29.78 7.14 40.03
C GLU A 269 -30.52 8.44 40.34
N TRP A 270 -31.58 8.35 41.14
CA TRP A 270 -32.38 9.49 41.59
C TRP A 270 -32.10 9.75 43.06
N HIS A 271 -31.83 11.01 43.42
CA HIS A 271 -31.51 11.40 44.78
C HIS A 271 -32.43 12.53 45.26
N SER A 272 -32.76 12.54 46.56
CA SER A 272 -33.41 13.68 47.21
C SER A 272 -32.43 14.85 47.38
N GLU A 273 -32.94 16.02 47.77
CA GLU A 273 -32.10 17.17 48.15
C GLU A 273 -31.12 16.84 49.28
N THR A 274 -31.48 15.90 50.16
CA THR A 274 -30.62 15.42 51.25
C THR A 274 -29.56 14.40 50.80
N GLY A 275 -29.53 14.04 49.51
CA GLY A 275 -28.61 13.07 48.92
C GLY A 275 -29.03 11.61 49.08
N ALA A 276 -30.18 11.34 49.71
CA ALA A 276 -30.68 9.98 49.88
C ALA A 276 -31.08 9.39 48.52
N LEU A 277 -30.69 8.13 48.27
CA LEU A 277 -31.04 7.42 47.05
C LEU A 277 -32.55 7.10 47.06
N LEU A 278 -33.29 7.67 46.11
CA LEU A 278 -34.72 7.48 45.92
C LEU A 278 -35.03 6.29 45.00
N ASN A 279 -34.29 6.15 43.91
CA ASN A 279 -34.55 5.12 42.90
C ASN A 279 -33.33 4.84 42.01
N LYS A 280 -33.28 3.64 41.41
CA LYS A 280 -32.35 3.29 40.33
C LYS A 280 -33.13 2.91 39.08
N GLY A 281 -32.76 3.51 37.94
CA GLY A 281 -33.43 3.29 36.66
C GLY A 281 -33.86 4.58 35.98
N GLU A 282 -34.20 4.47 34.69
CA GLU A 282 -34.52 5.58 33.81
C GLU A 282 -35.72 6.41 34.30
N THR A 283 -36.73 5.75 34.87
CA THR A 283 -37.96 6.38 35.35
C THR A 283 -38.08 6.29 36.87
N TYR A 284 -38.31 7.43 37.53
CA TYR A 284 -38.73 7.53 38.92
C TYR A 284 -40.22 7.85 39.01
N THR A 285 -40.92 7.13 39.89
CA THR A 285 -42.35 7.30 40.13
C THR A 285 -42.55 7.84 41.53
N MET A 286 -43.12 9.04 41.63
CA MET A 286 -43.46 9.69 42.88
C MET A 286 -44.96 9.58 43.11
N SER A 287 -45.35 8.74 44.06
CA SER A 287 -46.75 8.52 44.42
C SER A 287 -47.22 9.52 45.48
N ASN A 288 -48.50 9.92 45.40
CA ASN A 288 -49.16 10.78 46.39
C ASN A 288 -48.47 12.14 46.56
N VAL A 289 -48.34 12.88 45.45
CA VAL A 289 -47.69 14.19 45.40
C VAL A 289 -48.40 15.18 46.34
N SER A 290 -47.64 15.90 47.17
CA SER A 290 -48.13 16.98 48.05
C SER A 290 -47.42 18.30 47.75
N ARG A 291 -48.04 19.44 48.07
CA ARG A 291 -47.44 20.79 47.90
C ARG A 291 -46.07 21.00 48.58
N ASN A 292 -45.66 20.13 49.52
CA ASN A 292 -44.42 20.26 50.29
C ASN A 292 -43.41 19.12 50.00
N SER A 293 -43.56 18.40 48.87
CA SER A 293 -42.75 17.22 48.52
C SER A 293 -41.52 17.57 47.70
#